data_AF-A0A934VVV1-F1
#
_entry.id   AF-A0A934VVV1-F1
#
_cell.length_a   1.000
_cell.length_b   1.000
_cell.length_c   1.000
_cell.angle_alpha   90.00
_cell.angle_beta   90.00
_cell.angle_gamma   90.00
#
_symmetry.space_group_name_H-M   'P 1'
#
loop_
_entity.id
_entity.type
_entity.pdbx_description
1 polymer ?
#
loop_
_entity_poly.entity_id
_entity_poly.type
_entity_poly.pdbx_seq_one_letter_code
_entity_poly.pdbx_strand_id
1 'polypeptide(L)'
;MKKLPHSAYLSTGLIAIGGVMYAYAGRVLVMNSDLRVPLNVLGINRSPYGEVIAMAMQSPINQYWNRGLEVQGPNKAPSPAQTSQDTSSASSGGISTFLNQLSLAHDTRTNPIPPSATQRRYLRQEIEDKLKFAYELDPSHYANYNSYHFFLTEPELGTRPELTPGAAKLAENTIKYCLSKKHDPRPSLTAAAATENVLELMFNDQHHATPKYTTAQMRKHLELLDYCIQRYHHLSAEWQADGNWELISPYRRAECEERLQFVMGVRDAAAATITRLEKLHQTKSLTPLLQGS
;
A
#
# COMPACT_ATOMS: atom_id res chain seq x y z
N MET A 1 -44.93 -23.67 -20.02
CA MET A 1 -43.55 -23.81 -19.49
C MET A 1 -42.58 -23.84 -20.66
N LYS A 2 -41.68 -22.84 -20.80
CA LYS A 2 -40.70 -22.79 -21.89
C LYS A 2 -39.62 -23.85 -21.65
N LYS A 3 -39.46 -24.80 -22.58
CA LYS A 3 -38.38 -25.80 -22.54
C LYS A 3 -37.05 -25.08 -22.76
N LEU A 4 -36.13 -25.19 -21.80
CA LEU A 4 -34.75 -24.70 -21.97
C LEU A 4 -34.06 -25.50 -23.07
N PRO A 5 -33.15 -24.89 -23.85
CA PRO A 5 -32.43 -25.57 -24.91
C PRO A 5 -31.51 -26.66 -24.32
N HIS A 6 -31.37 -27.79 -25.03
CA HIS A 6 -30.53 -28.92 -24.60
C HIS A 6 -29.08 -28.54 -24.26
N SER A 7 -28.54 -27.49 -24.90
CA SER A 7 -27.22 -26.94 -24.59
C SER A 7 -27.12 -26.34 -23.18
N ALA A 8 -28.20 -25.78 -22.64
CA ALA A 8 -28.21 -25.22 -21.28
C ALA A 8 -28.12 -26.31 -20.20
N TYR A 9 -28.70 -27.49 -20.44
CA TYR A 9 -28.62 -28.63 -19.52
C TYR A 9 -27.21 -29.25 -19.49
N LEU A 10 -26.54 -29.30 -20.65
CA LEU A 10 -25.18 -29.82 -20.72
C LEU A 10 -24.19 -28.89 -20.01
N SER A 11 -24.30 -27.58 -20.23
CA SER A 11 -23.43 -26.59 -19.59
C SER A 11 -23.64 -26.52 -18.07
N THR A 12 -24.90 -26.55 -17.61
CA THR A 12 -25.20 -26.58 -16.16
C THR A 12 -24.73 -27.87 -15.51
N GLY A 13 -24.85 -29.02 -16.19
CA GLY A 13 -24.29 -30.29 -15.74
C GLY A 13 -22.76 -30.24 -15.59
N LEU A 14 -22.05 -29.69 -16.58
CA LEU A 14 -20.59 -29.53 -16.53
C LEU A 14 -20.14 -28.58 -15.41
N ILE A 15 -20.84 -27.46 -15.21
CA ILE A 15 -20.55 -26.52 -14.12
C ILE A 15 -20.78 -27.17 -12.75
N ALA A 16 -21.88 -27.92 -12.59
CA ALA A 16 -22.19 -28.62 -11.35
C ALA A 16 -21.14 -29.71 -11.03
N ILE A 17 -20.74 -30.50 -12.02
CA ILE A 17 -19.70 -31.53 -11.86
C ILE A 17 -18.34 -30.88 -11.53
N GLY A 18 -17.98 -29.79 -12.21
CA GLY A 18 -16.78 -29.01 -11.92
C GLY A 18 -16.77 -28.48 -10.48
N GLY A 19 -17.89 -27.92 -10.01
CA GLY A 19 -18.04 -27.44 -8.63
C GLY A 19 -17.92 -28.55 -7.58
N VAL A 20 -18.48 -29.73 -7.83
CA VAL A 20 -18.37 -30.89 -6.93
C VAL A 20 -16.95 -31.44 -6.89
N MET A 21 -16.29 -31.60 -8.04
CA MET A 21 -14.89 -32.03 -8.13
C MET A 21 -13.96 -31.05 -7.40
N TYR A 22 -14.20 -29.75 -7.57
CA TYR A 22 -13.47 -28.69 -6.88
C TYR A 22 -13.68 -28.73 -5.35
N ALA A 23 -14.91 -28.91 -4.88
CA ALA A 23 -15.21 -29.05 -3.45
C ALA A 23 -14.56 -30.31 -2.84
N TYR A 24 -14.53 -31.43 -3.59
CA TYR A 24 -13.92 -32.67 -3.13
C TYR A 24 -12.39 -32.55 -3.03
N ALA A 25 -11.73 -32.01 -4.07
CA ALA A 25 -10.28 -31.78 -4.06
C ALA A 25 -9.86 -30.72 -3.03
N GLY A 26 -10.64 -29.65 -2.89
CA GLY A 26 -10.42 -28.61 -1.88
C GLY A 26 -10.51 -29.12 -0.45
N ARG A 27 -11.41 -30.09 -0.18
CA ARG A 27 -11.57 -30.68 1.17
C ARG A 27 -10.33 -31.46 1.61
N VAL A 28 -9.66 -32.15 0.69
CA VAL A 28 -8.41 -32.88 0.97
C VAL A 28 -7.26 -31.92 1.29
N LEU A 29 -7.23 -30.75 0.66
CA LEU A 29 -6.25 -29.69 0.96
C LEU A 29 -6.53 -28.98 2.30
N VAL A 30 -7.81 -28.76 2.64
CA VAL A 30 -8.25 -28.13 3.90
C VAL A 30 -8.00 -29.03 5.11
N MET A 31 -8.10 -30.35 4.96
CA MET A 31 -7.91 -31.32 6.06
C MET A 31 -6.45 -31.64 6.38
N ASN A 32 -5.51 -31.19 5.56
CA ASN A 32 -4.09 -31.39 5.82
C ASN A 32 -3.56 -30.33 6.80
N SER A 33 -3.26 -30.74 8.03
CA SER A 33 -2.73 -29.85 9.07
C SER A 33 -1.38 -29.22 8.71
N ASP A 34 -0.64 -29.84 7.80
CA ASP A 34 0.65 -29.37 7.29
C ASP A 34 0.51 -28.28 6.22
N LEU A 35 -0.69 -28.10 5.66
CA LEU A 35 -1.04 -27.08 4.66
C LEU A 35 -1.80 -25.90 5.30
N ARG A 36 -1.49 -25.52 6.55
CA ARG A 36 -1.97 -24.28 7.20
C ARG A 36 -1.43 -23.02 6.51
N VAL A 37 -1.77 -22.85 5.25
CA VAL A 37 -1.62 -21.65 4.44
C VAL A 37 -3.02 -21.04 4.40
N PRO A 38 -3.18 -19.71 4.54
CA PRO A 38 -4.49 -19.07 4.37
C PRO A 38 -5.09 -19.56 3.04
N LEU A 39 -6.34 -20.04 3.11
CA LEU A 39 -7.03 -20.69 2.00
C LEU A 39 -7.08 -19.77 0.78
N ASN A 40 -6.16 -19.97 -0.16
CA ASN A 40 -6.18 -19.33 -1.47
C ASN A 40 -7.02 -20.21 -2.42
N VAL A 41 -8.31 -20.34 -2.11
CA VAL A 41 -9.24 -21.34 -2.68
C VAL A 41 -9.17 -21.30 -4.22
N LEU A 42 -9.09 -20.10 -4.81
CA LEU A 42 -9.02 -19.91 -6.27
C LEU A 42 -7.61 -19.59 -6.81
N GLY A 43 -6.58 -19.64 -5.97
CA GLY A 43 -5.22 -19.25 -6.38
C GLY A 43 -5.08 -17.75 -6.69
N ILE A 44 -6.10 -16.92 -6.42
CA ILE A 44 -6.15 -15.51 -6.82
C ILE A 44 -5.14 -14.68 -6.03
N ASN A 45 -4.98 -14.93 -4.73
CA ASN A 45 -4.05 -14.17 -3.90
C ASN A 45 -2.62 -14.38 -4.40
N ARG A 46 -1.88 -13.28 -4.60
CA ARG A 46 -0.49 -13.26 -5.07
C ARG A 46 -0.29 -13.84 -6.47
N SER A 47 -1.36 -13.88 -7.27
CA SER A 47 -1.31 -14.26 -8.69
C SER A 47 -1.36 -13.02 -9.59
N PRO A 48 -1.01 -13.13 -10.88
CA PRO A 48 -1.18 -12.03 -11.84
C PRO A 48 -2.62 -11.50 -11.92
N TYR A 49 -3.62 -12.36 -11.72
CA TYR A 49 -5.02 -11.93 -11.65
C TYR A 49 -5.32 -11.13 -10.37
N GLY A 50 -4.73 -11.56 -9.25
CA GLY A 50 -4.80 -10.83 -7.99
C GLY A 50 -4.19 -9.44 -8.10
N GLU A 51 -3.06 -9.29 -8.78
CA GLU A 51 -2.41 -7.99 -9.02
C GLU A 51 -3.33 -7.03 -9.79
N VAL A 52 -4.02 -7.50 -10.82
CA VAL A 52 -4.99 -6.68 -11.58
C VAL A 52 -6.17 -6.28 -10.71
N ILE A 53 -6.72 -7.21 -9.92
CA ILE A 53 -7.83 -6.91 -9.01
C ILE A 53 -7.39 -5.92 -7.92
N ALA A 54 -6.19 -6.10 -7.35
CA ALA A 54 -5.62 -5.21 -6.34
C ALA A 54 -5.45 -3.78 -6.88
N MET A 55 -5.07 -3.64 -8.15
CA MET A 55 -4.99 -2.34 -8.82
C MET A 55 -6.38 -1.74 -9.06
N ALA A 56 -7.34 -2.55 -9.52
CA ALA A 56 -8.72 -2.11 -9.72
C ALA A 56 -9.39 -1.64 -8.41
N MET A 57 -8.97 -2.18 -7.26
CA MET A 57 -9.47 -1.79 -5.94
C MET A 57 -9.04 -0.37 -5.50
N GLN A 58 -8.07 0.26 -6.16
CA GLN A 58 -7.63 1.61 -5.81
C GLN A 58 -8.72 2.65 -6.03
N SER A 59 -9.47 2.55 -7.14
CA SER A 59 -10.57 3.47 -7.43
C SER A 59 -11.68 3.44 -6.37
N PRO A 60 -12.26 2.28 -5.99
CA PRO A 60 -13.24 2.24 -4.92
C PRO A 60 -12.64 2.68 -3.57
N ILE A 61 -11.40 2.32 -3.23
CA ILE A 61 -10.77 2.81 -1.99
C ILE A 61 -10.72 4.35 -1.97
N ASN A 62 -10.29 4.97 -3.07
CA ASN A 62 -10.25 6.44 -3.20
C ASN A 62 -11.64 7.08 -3.08
N GLN A 63 -12.67 6.48 -3.68
CA GLN A 63 -14.05 6.97 -3.55
C GLN A 63 -14.55 6.94 -2.11
N TYR A 64 -14.29 5.86 -1.36
CA TYR A 64 -14.71 5.77 0.03
C TYR A 64 -13.95 6.75 0.92
N TRP A 65 -12.67 6.97 0.64
CA TRP A 65 -11.85 7.97 1.30
C TRP A 65 -12.43 9.39 1.09
N ASN A 66 -12.65 9.79 -0.16
CA ASN A 66 -13.16 11.13 -0.50
C ASN A 66 -14.61 11.36 -0.02
N ARG A 67 -15.44 10.30 0.01
CA ARG A 67 -16.82 10.40 0.52
C ARG A 67 -16.92 10.41 2.05
N GLY A 68 -15.95 9.83 2.74
CA GLY A 68 -16.03 9.52 4.16
C GLY A 68 -15.10 10.31 5.09
N LEU A 69 -13.98 10.83 4.58
CA LEU A 69 -12.90 11.40 5.39
C LEU A 69 -12.60 12.86 5.04
N GLU A 70 -12.71 13.26 3.77
CA GLU A 70 -12.58 14.66 3.40
C GLU A 70 -13.88 15.43 3.66
N VAL A 71 -13.83 16.34 4.63
CA VAL A 71 -14.81 17.40 4.77
C VAL A 71 -14.47 18.46 3.71
N GLN A 72 -15.02 18.33 2.50
CA GLN A 72 -15.21 19.54 1.70
C GLN A 72 -16.27 20.36 2.40
N GLY A 73 -15.83 21.40 3.10
CA GLY A 73 -16.70 22.35 3.81
C GLY A 73 -17.74 22.97 2.85
N PRO A 74 -18.82 23.55 3.40
CA PRO A 74 -19.85 24.15 2.56
C PRO A 74 -19.28 25.40 1.87
N ASN A 75 -19.52 25.49 0.56
CA ASN A 75 -19.33 26.67 -0.29
C ASN A 75 -17.88 27.11 -0.59
N LYS A 76 -17.31 26.50 -1.63
CA LYS A 76 -16.70 27.33 -2.69
C LYS A 76 -17.48 27.09 -3.96
N ALA A 77 -18.48 27.97 -4.20
CA ALA A 77 -18.99 28.17 -5.54
C ALA A 77 -17.78 28.45 -6.47
N PRO A 78 -17.78 27.94 -7.72
CA PRO A 78 -16.79 28.38 -8.69
C PRO A 78 -16.97 29.90 -8.86
N SER A 79 -16.02 30.68 -8.36
CA SER A 79 -15.98 32.12 -8.64
C SER A 79 -15.71 32.26 -10.14
N PRO A 80 -16.63 32.84 -10.94
CA PRO A 80 -16.31 33.21 -12.29
C PRO A 80 -15.40 34.45 -12.24
N ALA A 81 -14.47 34.53 -13.19
CA ALA A 81 -13.52 35.61 -13.41
C ALA A 81 -12.29 35.64 -12.48
N GLN A 82 -11.19 35.05 -12.96
CA GLN A 82 -10.11 35.89 -13.49
C GLN A 82 -9.69 35.36 -14.85
N THR A 83 -10.21 36.06 -15.86
CA THR A 83 -9.81 36.03 -17.25
C THR A 83 -8.34 36.44 -17.37
N SER A 84 -7.52 35.63 -18.04
CA SER A 84 -6.35 36.12 -18.76
C SER A 84 -6.42 35.53 -20.17
N GLN A 85 -6.99 36.33 -21.07
CA GLN A 85 -6.73 36.34 -22.52
C GLN A 85 -5.21 36.44 -22.73
N ASP A 86 -4.54 35.91 -23.73
CA ASP A 86 -4.81 35.21 -25.00
C ASP A 86 -3.38 34.70 -25.37
N THR A 87 -3.06 33.64 -26.12
CA THR A 87 -3.59 33.16 -27.40
C THR A 87 -2.81 31.88 -27.74
N SER A 88 -3.48 30.78 -28.06
CA SER A 88 -3.17 29.87 -29.20
C SER A 88 -3.81 28.47 -29.07
N SER A 89 -4.43 28.03 -30.18
CA SER A 89 -4.84 26.65 -30.52
C SER A 89 -6.01 25.97 -29.76
N ALA A 90 -7.20 26.18 -30.30
CA ALA A 90 -8.21 25.19 -30.75
C ALA A 90 -8.37 23.81 -30.05
N SER A 91 -9.61 23.61 -29.59
CA SER A 91 -10.42 22.36 -29.50
C SER A 91 -10.09 21.21 -28.54
N SER A 92 -8.97 21.18 -27.83
CA SER A 92 -8.71 20.14 -26.81
C SER A 92 -9.15 20.52 -25.39
N GLY A 93 -9.31 21.82 -25.10
CA GLY A 93 -9.61 22.32 -23.75
C GLY A 93 -11.01 22.01 -23.23
N GLY A 94 -12.02 21.87 -24.12
CA GLY A 94 -13.40 21.62 -23.70
C GLY A 94 -13.60 20.21 -23.14
N ILE A 95 -13.00 19.21 -23.79
CA ILE A 95 -13.08 17.81 -23.37
C ILE A 95 -12.23 17.59 -22.11
N SER A 96 -11.01 18.15 -22.03
CA SER A 96 -10.20 18.03 -20.82
C SER A 96 -10.87 18.72 -19.63
N THR A 97 -11.47 19.89 -19.82
CA THR A 97 -12.23 20.59 -18.77
C THR A 97 -13.47 19.80 -18.36
N PHE A 98 -14.20 19.22 -19.30
CA PHE A 98 -15.35 18.36 -19.02
C PHE A 98 -14.96 17.06 -18.30
N LEU A 99 -13.88 16.40 -18.72
CA LEU A 99 -13.35 15.20 -18.06
C LEU A 99 -12.85 15.52 -16.64
N ASN A 100 -12.22 16.67 -16.45
CA ASN A 100 -11.83 17.15 -15.13
C ASN A 100 -13.06 17.49 -14.26
N GLN A 101 -14.12 18.06 -14.84
CA GLN A 101 -15.38 18.29 -14.11
C GLN A 101 -16.07 16.97 -13.75
N LEU A 102 -16.04 15.96 -14.62
CA LEU A 102 -16.57 14.63 -14.32
C LEU A 102 -15.73 13.91 -13.25
N SER A 103 -14.40 14.01 -13.28
CA SER A 103 -13.55 13.42 -12.23
C SER A 103 -13.78 14.11 -10.88
N LEU A 104 -13.89 15.44 -10.86
CA LEU A 104 -14.27 16.20 -9.68
C LEU A 104 -15.68 15.85 -9.19
N ALA A 105 -16.66 15.71 -10.08
CA ALA A 105 -18.02 15.31 -9.74
C ALA A 105 -18.10 13.90 -9.15
N HIS A 106 -17.25 12.99 -9.63
CA HIS A 106 -17.15 11.62 -9.12
C HIS A 106 -16.59 11.57 -7.69
N ASP A 107 -15.63 12.45 -7.38
CA ASP A 107 -14.97 12.50 -6.08
C ASP A 107 -15.69 13.41 -5.06
N THR A 108 -16.62 14.25 -5.51
CA THR A 108 -17.37 15.16 -4.64
C THR A 108 -18.58 14.50 -3.98
N ARG A 109 -18.77 14.80 -2.69
CA ARG A 109 -19.91 14.34 -1.91
C ARG A 109 -21.17 15.10 -2.34
N THR A 110 -22.21 14.36 -2.76
CA THR A 110 -23.50 14.94 -3.16
C THR A 110 -24.44 15.25 -1.99
N ASN A 111 -24.13 14.78 -0.79
CA ASN A 111 -24.93 15.03 0.42
C ASN A 111 -24.38 16.22 1.23
N PRO A 112 -25.17 17.29 1.46
CA PRO A 112 -24.74 18.50 2.14
C PRO A 112 -24.51 18.33 3.65
N ILE A 113 -25.01 17.26 4.27
CA ILE A 113 -24.85 17.00 5.71
C ILE A 113 -23.49 16.31 5.93
N PRO A 114 -22.63 16.70 6.88
CA PRO A 114 -21.39 15.97 7.16
C PRO A 114 -21.68 14.56 7.71
N PRO A 115 -20.80 13.57 7.48
CA PRO A 115 -21.00 12.21 7.99
C PRO A 115 -20.97 12.19 9.52
N SER A 116 -21.94 11.51 10.13
CA SER A 116 -21.97 11.31 11.59
C SER A 116 -20.73 10.55 12.07
N ALA A 117 -20.39 10.62 13.37
CA ALA A 117 -19.27 9.86 13.92
C ALA A 117 -19.37 8.35 13.64
N THR A 118 -20.58 7.78 13.76
CA THR A 118 -20.87 6.38 13.44
C THR A 118 -20.67 6.09 11.96
N GLN A 119 -21.10 6.99 11.07
CA GLN A 119 -20.91 6.83 9.63
C GLN A 119 -19.43 6.92 9.23
N ARG A 120 -18.66 7.84 9.82
CA ARG A 120 -17.20 7.93 9.62
C ARG A 120 -16.50 6.65 10.06
N ARG A 121 -16.89 6.10 11.22
CA ARG A 121 -16.35 4.83 11.72
C ARG A 121 -16.63 3.68 10.75
N TYR A 122 -17.88 3.56 10.26
CA TYR A 122 -18.25 2.56 9.28
C TYR A 122 -17.45 2.69 7.98
N LEU A 123 -17.31 3.91 7.45
CA LEU A 123 -16.55 4.14 6.21
C LEU A 123 -15.07 3.81 6.40
N ARG A 124 -14.48 4.12 7.55
CA ARG A 124 -13.09 3.71 7.87
C ARG A 124 -12.93 2.20 7.91
N GLN A 125 -13.89 1.48 8.51
CA GLN A 125 -13.87 0.00 8.53
C GLN A 125 -13.93 -0.57 7.12
N GLU A 126 -14.82 -0.05 6.26
CA GLU A 126 -14.92 -0.45 4.86
C GLU A 126 -13.63 -0.17 4.07
N ILE A 127 -12.97 0.97 4.32
CA ILE A 127 -11.69 1.28 3.68
C ILE A 127 -10.60 0.32 4.18
N GLU A 128 -10.51 0.10 5.48
CA GLU A 128 -9.54 -0.81 6.11
C GLU A 128 -9.68 -2.24 5.55
N ASP A 129 -10.90 -2.77 5.45
CA ASP A 129 -11.16 -4.10 4.92
C ASP A 129 -10.81 -4.20 3.42
N LYS A 130 -11.09 -3.16 2.62
CA LYS A 130 -10.72 -3.12 1.20
C LYS A 130 -9.21 -3.01 1.00
N LEU A 131 -8.52 -2.22 1.82
CA LEU A 131 -7.07 -2.10 1.80
C LEU A 131 -6.40 -3.43 2.19
N LYS A 132 -6.90 -4.08 3.24
CA LYS A 132 -6.45 -5.41 3.64
C LYS A 132 -6.63 -6.42 2.51
N PHE A 133 -7.80 -6.45 1.88
CA PHE A 133 -8.07 -7.33 0.76
C PHE A 133 -7.13 -7.05 -0.43
N ALA A 134 -6.96 -5.78 -0.81
CA ALA A 134 -6.06 -5.39 -1.89
C ALA A 134 -4.59 -5.75 -1.59
N TYR A 135 -4.17 -5.64 -0.33
CA TYR A 135 -2.85 -6.09 0.11
C TYR A 135 -2.68 -7.61 0.05
N GLU A 136 -3.68 -8.39 0.47
CA GLU A 136 -3.62 -9.85 0.40
C GLU A 136 -3.52 -10.37 -1.05
N LEU A 137 -4.14 -9.64 -1.98
CA LEU A 137 -4.05 -9.90 -3.41
C LEU A 137 -2.67 -9.59 -3.98
N ASP A 138 -2.10 -8.41 -3.68
CA ASP A 138 -0.77 -8.01 -4.12
C ASP A 138 0.01 -7.26 -3.02
N PRO A 139 0.82 -7.98 -2.23
CA PRO A 139 1.66 -7.35 -1.21
C PRO A 139 2.82 -6.54 -1.78
N SER A 140 3.16 -6.71 -3.06
CA SER A 140 4.22 -5.94 -3.72
C SER A 140 3.76 -4.59 -4.22
N HIS A 141 2.45 -4.32 -4.25
CA HIS A 141 1.93 -3.03 -4.65
C HIS A 141 2.18 -1.98 -3.56
N TYR A 142 3.11 -1.06 -3.82
CA TYR A 142 3.49 0.01 -2.88
C TYR A 142 2.31 0.75 -2.27
N ALA A 143 1.40 1.29 -3.10
CA ALA A 143 0.32 2.14 -2.59
C ALA A 143 -0.63 1.37 -1.65
N ASN A 144 -1.05 0.15 -2.05
CA ASN A 144 -1.91 -0.69 -1.22
C ASN A 144 -1.22 -1.06 0.11
N TYR A 145 0.05 -1.45 0.06
CA TYR A 145 0.82 -1.73 1.28
C TYR A 145 0.92 -0.48 2.17
N ASN A 146 1.37 0.65 1.63
CA ASN A 146 1.69 1.82 2.44
C ASN A 146 0.42 2.47 3.01
N SER A 147 -0.66 2.54 2.22
CA SER A 147 -1.96 3.00 2.71
C SER A 147 -2.50 2.05 3.78
N TYR A 148 -2.37 0.73 3.61
CA TYR A 148 -2.81 -0.20 4.64
C TYR A 148 -1.97 -0.08 5.91
N HIS A 149 -0.64 0.01 5.80
CA HIS A 149 0.26 0.24 6.92
C HIS A 149 -0.10 1.53 7.68
N PHE A 150 -0.34 2.63 6.97
CA PHE A 150 -0.75 3.91 7.54
C PHE A 150 -2.08 3.81 8.31
N PHE A 151 -3.06 3.08 7.79
CA PHE A 151 -4.30 2.79 8.51
C PHE A 151 -4.09 2.02 9.81
N LEU A 152 -3.03 1.20 9.87
CA LEU A 152 -2.66 0.52 11.11
C LEU A 152 -1.91 1.46 12.05
N THR A 153 -0.99 2.30 11.58
CA THR A 153 -0.20 3.12 12.50
C THR A 153 -0.94 4.33 13.04
N GLU A 154 -1.90 4.88 12.31
CA GLU A 154 -2.61 6.10 12.70
C GLU A 154 -3.85 5.85 13.58
N PRO A 155 -3.85 6.27 14.85
CA PRO A 155 -4.99 6.07 15.76
C PRO A 155 -6.24 6.82 15.32
N GLU A 156 -6.08 7.92 14.59
CA GLU A 156 -7.20 8.73 14.11
C GLU A 156 -7.93 8.11 12.93
N LEU A 157 -7.29 7.19 12.20
CA LEU A 157 -7.82 6.53 11.01
C LEU A 157 -8.18 5.07 11.28
N GLY A 158 -7.37 4.38 12.08
CA GLY A 158 -7.57 3.00 12.46
C GLY A 158 -8.86 2.80 13.26
N THR A 159 -9.49 1.64 13.08
CA THR A 159 -10.73 1.29 13.79
C THR A 159 -10.53 0.32 14.95
N ARG A 160 -9.27 -0.11 15.18
CA ARG A 160 -8.88 -1.16 16.14
C ARG A 160 -7.88 -0.62 17.18
N PRO A 161 -7.96 -1.06 18.45
CA PRO A 161 -7.19 -0.47 19.56
C PRO A 161 -5.72 -0.92 19.68
N GLU A 162 -5.28 -1.98 18.99
CA GLU A 162 -3.91 -2.52 19.12
C GLU A 162 -3.27 -2.73 17.75
N LEU A 163 -2.62 -1.70 17.22
CA LEU A 163 -2.17 -1.72 15.82
C LEU A 163 -0.65 -1.77 15.63
N THR A 164 0.15 -1.36 16.62
CA THR A 164 1.62 -1.28 16.49
C THR A 164 2.29 -2.65 16.25
N PRO A 165 1.93 -3.74 16.96
CA PRO A 165 2.49 -5.07 16.68
C PRO A 165 2.03 -5.65 15.33
N GLY A 166 0.81 -5.30 14.89
CA GLY A 166 0.26 -5.70 13.60
C GLY A 166 0.99 -5.04 12.43
N ALA A 167 1.30 -3.75 12.56
CA ALA A 167 2.02 -2.97 11.56
C ALA A 167 3.46 -3.48 11.34
N ALA A 168 4.20 -3.75 12.43
CA ALA A 168 5.54 -4.31 12.33
C ALA A 168 5.54 -5.68 11.63
N LYS A 169 4.60 -6.56 12.00
CA LYS A 169 4.45 -7.89 11.36
C LYS A 169 4.06 -7.77 9.89
N LEU A 170 3.19 -6.81 9.55
CA LEU A 170 2.82 -6.52 8.16
C LEU A 170 4.05 -6.13 7.35
N ALA A 171 4.84 -5.18 7.86
CA ALA A 171 6.06 -4.71 7.19
C ALA A 171 7.08 -5.84 6.98
N GLU A 172 7.37 -6.64 8.01
CA GLU A 172 8.27 -7.80 7.88
C GLU A 172 7.80 -8.82 6.84
N ASN A 173 6.49 -9.10 6.80
CA ASN A 173 5.92 -10.01 5.82
C ASN A 173 6.03 -9.45 4.39
N THR A 174 5.80 -8.15 4.23
CA THR A 174 5.95 -7.45 2.96
C THR A 174 7.39 -7.50 2.48
N ILE A 175 8.37 -7.21 3.33
CA ILE A 175 9.79 -7.32 2.99
C ILE A 175 10.11 -8.72 2.47
N LYS A 176 9.74 -9.77 3.22
CA LYS A 176 9.99 -11.17 2.84
C LYS A 176 9.33 -11.52 1.50
N TYR A 177 8.08 -11.12 1.30
CA TYR A 177 7.36 -11.38 0.06
C TYR A 177 8.02 -10.67 -1.13
N CYS A 178 8.29 -9.37 -1.01
CA CYS A 178 8.89 -8.57 -2.07
C CYS A 178 10.29 -9.07 -2.45
N LEU A 179 11.13 -9.40 -1.47
CA LEU A 179 12.48 -9.92 -1.74
C LEU A 179 12.48 -11.32 -2.37
N SER A 180 11.38 -12.07 -2.26
CA SER A 180 11.23 -13.34 -2.99
C SER A 180 11.03 -13.17 -4.50
N LYS A 181 10.63 -11.96 -4.95
CA LYS A 181 10.45 -11.65 -6.37
C LYS A 181 11.82 -11.37 -7.01
N LYS A 182 12.16 -12.16 -8.03
CA LYS A 182 13.51 -12.19 -8.61
C LYS A 182 13.73 -11.26 -9.80
N HIS A 183 12.68 -10.98 -10.57
CA HIS A 183 12.82 -10.39 -11.90
C HIS A 183 12.08 -9.06 -12.06
N ASP A 184 11.51 -8.50 -10.98
CA ASP A 184 10.80 -7.23 -11.02
C ASP A 184 11.47 -6.25 -10.05
N PRO A 185 11.91 -5.06 -10.51
CA PRO A 185 12.49 -4.05 -9.66
C PRO A 185 11.47 -3.43 -8.69
N ARG A 186 10.19 -3.31 -9.06
CA ARG A 186 9.17 -2.56 -8.29
C ARG A 186 8.95 -3.12 -6.86
N PRO A 187 8.84 -4.45 -6.65
CA PRO A 187 8.80 -5.02 -5.31
C PRO A 187 9.96 -4.58 -4.40
N SER A 188 11.15 -4.32 -4.95
CA SER A 188 12.31 -3.86 -4.16
C SER A 188 12.06 -2.48 -3.53
N LEU A 189 11.38 -1.58 -4.23
CA LEU A 189 10.97 -0.28 -3.67
C LEU A 189 9.90 -0.44 -2.57
N THR A 190 8.96 -1.37 -2.76
CA THR A 190 7.97 -1.68 -1.71
C THR A 190 8.63 -2.30 -0.48
N ALA A 191 9.64 -3.17 -0.66
CA ALA A 191 10.44 -3.71 0.44
C ALA A 191 11.24 -2.61 1.16
N ALA A 192 11.79 -1.65 0.42
CA ALA A 192 12.49 -0.51 0.97
C ALA A 192 11.57 0.34 1.86
N ALA A 193 10.39 0.71 1.35
CA ALA A 193 9.37 1.42 2.12
C ALA A 193 8.89 0.64 3.35
N ALA A 194 8.75 -0.69 3.24
CA ALA A 194 8.42 -1.52 4.39
C ALA A 194 9.54 -1.54 5.45
N THR A 195 10.80 -1.48 5.02
CA THR A 195 11.95 -1.40 5.92
C THR A 195 12.03 -0.04 6.61
N GLU A 196 11.74 1.04 5.89
CA GLU A 196 11.57 2.39 6.44
C GLU A 196 10.51 2.41 7.56
N ASN A 197 9.34 1.84 7.31
CA ASN A 197 8.27 1.79 8.31
C ASN A 197 8.70 1.05 9.59
N VAL A 198 9.52 -0.01 9.47
CA VAL A 198 10.11 -0.68 10.64
C VAL A 198 11.11 0.23 11.36
N LEU A 199 11.96 0.96 10.64
CA LEU A 199 12.89 1.92 11.23
C LEU A 199 12.16 3.04 11.99
N GLU A 200 11.06 3.56 11.43
CA GLU A 200 10.24 4.57 12.09
C GLU A 200 9.68 4.06 13.42
N LEU A 201 9.14 2.83 13.44
CA LEU A 201 8.70 2.19 14.69
C LEU A 201 9.84 2.06 15.71
N MET A 202 11.06 1.75 15.27
CA MET A 202 12.23 1.68 16.14
C MET A 202 12.66 3.04 16.67
N PHE A 203 12.53 4.11 15.88
CA PHE A 203 12.83 5.48 16.29
C PHE A 203 11.81 6.01 17.28
N ASN A 204 10.52 5.77 17.03
CA ASN A 204 9.43 6.17 17.94
C ASN A 204 9.57 5.49 19.32
N ASP A 205 10.08 4.26 19.35
CA ASP A 205 10.36 3.54 20.59
C ASP A 205 11.44 4.19 21.47
N GLN A 206 12.32 5.03 20.90
CA GLN A 206 13.35 5.73 21.66
C GLN A 206 12.80 6.81 22.61
N HIS A 207 11.52 7.17 22.47
CA HIS A 207 10.86 8.08 23.39
C HIS A 207 10.42 7.40 24.71
N HIS A 208 10.44 6.06 24.77
CA HIS A 208 10.14 5.33 26.01
C HIS A 208 11.31 5.39 27.00
N ALA A 209 10.99 5.29 28.30
CA ALA A 209 11.99 5.28 29.38
C ALA A 209 13.00 4.12 29.26
N THR A 210 12.55 2.98 28.74
CA THR A 210 13.38 1.81 28.43
C THR A 210 13.12 1.37 26.99
N PRO A 211 13.93 1.85 26.02
CA PRO A 211 13.77 1.47 24.63
C PRO A 211 13.96 -0.03 24.45
N LYS A 212 13.07 -0.66 23.70
CA LYS A 212 13.14 -2.07 23.30
C LYS A 212 14.21 -2.28 22.23
N TYR A 213 14.40 -1.31 21.32
CA TYR A 213 15.30 -1.45 20.19
C TYR A 213 16.65 -0.75 20.42
N THR A 214 17.72 -1.42 19.98
CA THR A 214 19.09 -0.91 20.05
C THR A 214 19.51 -0.24 18.73
N THR A 215 20.48 0.67 18.80
CA THR A 215 21.05 1.30 17.60
C THR A 215 21.67 0.27 16.65
N ALA A 216 22.22 -0.83 17.17
CA ALA A 216 22.72 -1.94 16.34
C ALA A 216 21.60 -2.64 15.54
N GLN A 217 20.41 -2.79 16.11
CA GLN A 217 19.25 -3.32 15.37
C GLN A 217 18.76 -2.34 14.29
N MET A 218 18.81 -1.03 14.56
CA MET A 218 18.49 -0.01 13.57
C MET A 218 19.50 -0.03 12.41
N ARG A 219 20.80 -0.17 12.69
CA ARG A 219 21.84 -0.33 11.65
C ARG A 219 21.57 -1.51 10.73
N LYS A 220 21.17 -2.67 11.28
CA LYS A 220 20.79 -3.83 10.47
C LYS A 220 19.62 -3.56 9.53
N HIS A 221 18.61 -2.79 9.97
CA HIS A 221 17.49 -2.41 9.11
C HIS A 221 17.91 -1.36 8.08
N LEU A 222 18.83 -0.45 8.41
CA LEU A 222 19.42 0.47 7.44
C LEU A 222 20.21 -0.28 6.35
N GLU A 223 20.97 -1.31 6.71
CA GLU A 223 21.67 -2.18 5.74
C GLU A 223 20.69 -2.94 4.85
N LEU A 224 19.56 -3.40 5.41
CA LEU A 224 18.49 -4.03 4.64
C LEU A 224 17.82 -3.04 3.67
N LEU A 225 17.65 -1.78 4.08
CA LEU A 225 17.16 -0.71 3.22
C LEU A 225 18.14 -0.45 2.06
N ASP A 226 19.44 -0.35 2.35
CA ASP A 226 20.50 -0.21 1.35
C ASP A 226 20.49 -1.39 0.36
N TYR A 227 20.31 -2.61 0.86
CA TYR A 227 20.17 -3.81 0.02
C TYR A 227 18.96 -3.71 -0.94
N CYS A 228 17.80 -3.25 -0.46
CA CYS A 228 16.60 -3.10 -1.29
C CYS A 228 16.81 -2.05 -2.41
N ILE A 229 17.47 -0.93 -2.09
CA ILE A 229 17.79 0.13 -3.07
C ILE A 229 18.78 -0.40 -4.12
N GLN A 230 19.85 -1.07 -3.70
CA GLN A 230 20.83 -1.66 -4.63
C GLN A 230 20.18 -2.71 -5.54
N ARG A 231 19.32 -3.56 -4.98
CA ARG A 231 18.55 -4.54 -5.74
C ARG A 231 17.66 -3.89 -6.78
N TYR A 232 16.99 -2.77 -6.45
CA TYR A 232 16.21 -2.00 -7.42
C TYR A 232 17.09 -1.54 -8.58
N HIS A 233 18.24 -0.92 -8.31
CA HIS A 233 19.14 -0.43 -9.36
C HIS A 233 19.62 -1.56 -10.28
N HIS A 234 20.00 -2.70 -9.70
CA HIS A 234 20.40 -3.89 -10.46
C HIS A 234 19.27 -4.34 -11.41
N LEU A 235 18.09 -4.62 -10.85
CA LEU A 235 16.96 -5.15 -11.63
C LEU A 235 16.42 -4.13 -12.65
N SER A 236 16.48 -2.84 -12.30
CA SER A 236 16.10 -1.75 -13.21
C SER A 236 17.05 -1.67 -14.41
N ALA A 237 18.36 -1.85 -14.20
CA ALA A 237 19.33 -1.88 -15.28
C ALA A 237 19.12 -3.09 -16.21
N GLU A 238 18.81 -4.27 -15.65
CA GLU A 238 18.42 -5.45 -16.44
C GLU A 238 17.16 -5.17 -17.27
N TRP A 239 16.12 -4.59 -16.66
CA TRP A 239 14.89 -4.22 -17.38
C TRP A 239 15.13 -3.18 -18.47
N GLN A 240 16.13 -2.32 -18.32
CA GLN A 240 16.49 -1.36 -19.34
C GLN A 240 17.22 -2.02 -20.50
N ALA A 241 18.11 -2.97 -20.23
CA ALA A 241 18.79 -3.75 -21.27
C ALA A 241 17.82 -4.62 -22.08
N ASP A 242 16.83 -5.20 -21.40
CA ASP A 242 15.83 -6.11 -22.02
C ASP A 242 14.66 -5.37 -22.69
N GLY A 243 14.58 -4.04 -22.57
CA GLY A 243 13.46 -3.23 -23.08
C GLY A 243 12.15 -3.37 -22.28
N ASN A 244 12.15 -4.08 -21.16
CA ASN A 244 10.97 -4.30 -20.32
C ASN A 244 10.37 -2.99 -19.77
N TRP A 245 11.20 -1.96 -19.58
CA TRP A 245 10.71 -0.63 -19.17
C TRP A 245 9.75 0.01 -20.18
N GLU A 246 9.86 -0.32 -21.47
CA GLU A 246 8.99 0.24 -22.52
C GLU A 246 7.56 -0.32 -22.46
N LEU A 247 7.40 -1.50 -21.85
CA LEU A 247 6.10 -2.15 -21.64
C LEU A 247 5.29 -1.48 -20.52
N ILE A 248 5.90 -0.55 -19.78
CA ILE A 248 5.29 0.12 -18.64
C ILE A 248 4.93 1.55 -19.02
N SER A 249 3.74 1.98 -18.61
CA SER A 249 3.30 3.36 -18.88
C SER A 249 4.29 4.40 -18.33
N PRO A 250 4.47 5.55 -19.00
CA PRO A 250 5.34 6.61 -18.51
C PRO A 250 5.00 7.07 -17.09
N TYR A 251 3.71 7.10 -16.73
CA TYR A 251 3.26 7.46 -15.39
C TYR A 251 3.78 6.50 -14.32
N ARG A 252 3.70 5.19 -14.54
CA ARG A 252 4.21 4.18 -13.62
C ARG A 252 5.74 4.23 -13.50
N ARG A 253 6.44 4.62 -14.57
CA ARG A 253 7.90 4.84 -14.53
C ARG A 253 8.26 6.06 -13.68
N ALA A 254 7.57 7.18 -13.89
CA ALA A 254 7.73 8.38 -13.06
C ALA A 254 7.43 8.09 -11.59
N GLU A 255 6.35 7.36 -11.30
CA GLU A 255 6.00 6.92 -9.94
C GLU A 255 7.11 6.07 -9.28
N CYS A 256 7.83 5.23 -10.04
CA CYS A 256 8.95 4.46 -9.51
C CYS A 256 10.17 5.34 -9.21
N GLU A 257 10.45 6.32 -10.07
CA GLU A 257 11.56 7.25 -9.88
C GLU A 257 11.32 8.18 -8.68
N GLU A 258 10.12 8.76 -8.57
CA GLU A 258 9.73 9.58 -7.41
C GLU A 258 9.86 8.80 -6.10
N ARG A 259 9.45 7.53 -6.10
CA ARG A 259 9.60 6.64 -4.94
C ARG A 259 11.05 6.36 -4.58
N LEU A 260 11.88 6.09 -5.58
CA LEU A 260 13.30 5.86 -5.34
C LEU A 260 13.92 7.09 -4.67
N GLN A 261 13.66 8.28 -5.22
CA GLN A 261 14.17 9.55 -4.68
C GLN A 261 13.69 9.78 -3.24
N PHE A 262 12.41 9.55 -2.98
CA PHE A 262 11.85 9.64 -1.63
C PHE A 262 12.56 8.68 -0.66
N VAL A 263 12.65 7.40 -1.01
CA VAL A 263 13.28 6.37 -0.19
C VAL A 263 14.76 6.67 0.09
N MET A 264 15.50 7.18 -0.90
CA MET A 264 16.90 7.59 -0.72
C MET A 264 17.01 8.75 0.29
N GLY A 265 16.13 9.74 0.19
CA GLY A 265 16.08 10.85 1.13
C GLY A 265 15.79 10.38 2.57
N VAL A 266 14.84 9.46 2.74
CA VAL A 266 14.52 8.89 4.05
C VAL A 266 15.66 8.04 4.59
N ARG A 267 16.33 7.26 3.75
CA ARG A 267 17.52 6.47 4.12
C ARG A 267 18.58 7.37 4.74
N ASP A 268 18.89 8.50 4.13
CA ASP A 268 19.91 9.42 4.64
C ASP A 268 19.48 10.09 5.94
N ALA A 269 18.20 10.45 6.08
CA ALA A 269 17.64 10.94 7.32
C ALA A 269 17.70 9.89 8.45
N ALA A 270 17.42 8.62 8.15
CA ALA A 270 17.52 7.51 9.08
C ALA A 270 18.97 7.29 9.54
N ALA A 271 19.94 7.33 8.61
CA ALA A 271 21.36 7.22 8.93
C ALA A 271 21.84 8.35 9.87
N ALA A 272 21.41 9.59 9.61
CA ALA A 272 21.70 10.73 10.47
C ALA A 272 21.07 10.59 11.86
N THR A 273 19.84 10.08 11.93
CA THR A 273 19.12 9.83 13.18
C THR A 273 19.81 8.78 14.04
N ILE A 274 20.21 7.64 13.46
CA ILE A 274 20.96 6.58 14.17
C ILE A 274 22.28 7.14 14.72
N THR A 275 23.01 7.90 13.91
CA THR A 275 24.28 8.53 14.33
C THR A 275 24.07 9.50 15.51
N ARG A 276 22.95 10.24 15.54
CA ARG A 276 22.60 11.13 16.65
C ARG A 276 22.31 10.34 17.93
N LEU A 277 21.56 9.24 17.83
CA LEU A 277 21.24 8.37 18.97
C LEU A 277 22.49 7.71 19.56
N GLU A 278 23.40 7.24 18.71
CA GLU A 278 24.69 6.66 19.13
C GLU A 278 25.52 7.67 19.95
N LYS A 279 25.60 8.92 19.50
CA LYS A 279 26.28 10.00 20.24
C LYS A 279 25.63 10.27 21.60
N LEU A 280 24.30 10.33 21.65
CA LEU A 280 23.57 10.56 22.91
C LEU A 280 23.79 9.46 23.94
N HIS A 281 23.83 8.20 23.50
CA HIS A 281 24.10 7.05 24.38
C HIS A 281 25.55 7.05 24.89
N GLN A 282 26.52 7.43 24.05
CA GLN A 282 27.91 7.61 24.47
C GLN A 282 28.04 8.71 25.54
N THR A 283 27.41 9.87 25.34
CA THR A 283 27.47 10.98 26.31
C THR A 283 26.84 10.61 27.66
N LYS A 284 25.67 9.94 27.66
CA LYS A 284 25.01 9.47 28.90
C LYS A 284 25.85 8.44 29.66
N SER A 285 26.60 7.58 28.96
CA SER A 285 27.49 6.60 29.60
C SER A 285 28.71 7.23 30.29
N LEU A 286 29.10 8.45 29.88
CA LEU A 286 30.25 9.18 30.43
C LEU A 286 29.88 10.12 31.60
N THR A 287 28.61 10.49 31.74
CA THR A 287 28.15 11.43 32.77
C THR A 287 28.18 10.90 34.23
N PRO A 288 27.95 9.60 34.54
CA PRO A 288 27.98 9.13 35.93
C PRO A 288 29.38 9.09 36.56
N LEU A 289 30.45 9.25 35.76
CA LEU A 289 31.84 9.26 36.27
C LEU A 289 32.30 10.63 36.79
N LEU A 290 31.54 11.71 36.56
CA LEU A 290 31.88 13.07 37.00
C LEU A 290 31.06 13.58 38.19
N GLN A 291 30.08 12.79 38.67
CA GLN A 291 29.27 13.14 39.85
C GLN A 291 29.72 12.43 41.15
N GLY A 292 30.83 11.68 41.08
CA GLY A 292 31.40 10.95 42.21
C GLY A 292 32.80 11.41 42.64
N SER A 293 33.24 12.59 42.21
CA SER A 293 34.53 13.21 42.60
C SER A 293 34.32 14.50 43.38
#